data_AF-A0A0L8L146-F1
#
_entry.id   AF-A0A0L8L146-F1
#
_cell.length_a   1.000
_cell.length_b   1.000
_cell.length_c   1.000
_cell.angle_alpha   90.00
_cell.angle_beta   90.00
_cell.angle_gamma   90.00
#
_symmetry.space_group_name_H-M   'P 1'
#
loop_
_entity.id
_entity.type
_entity.pdbx_description
1 polymer ?
#
loop_
_entity_poly.entity_id
_entity_poly.type
_entity_poly.pdbx_seq_one_letter_code
_entity_poly.pdbx_strand_id
1 'polypeptide(L)'
;MRWAADVVATLREGARLRLDYSAQSLWRVDRMIEEIRREGTPPAAVETVLRGLGAYAGEVIVRQTGAEWWASGGEHWIRTPDGRLWDPVDEARRCFAGDGSLRLLCRDATDGTRRP
;
A
#
# COMPACT_ATOMS: atom_id res chain seq x y z
N MET A 1 -5.40 14.99 1.64
CA MET A 1 -5.47 13.60 1.16
C MET A 1 -6.72 12.91 1.70
N ARG A 2 -7.85 12.97 0.97
CA ARG A 2 -9.15 12.38 1.40
C ARG A 2 -9.49 11.07 0.68
N TRP A 3 -8.79 10.76 -0.40
CA TRP A 3 -9.14 9.69 -1.34
C TRP A 3 -8.82 8.27 -0.84
N ALA A 4 -7.68 8.06 -0.16
CA ALA A 4 -7.34 6.77 0.42
C ALA A 4 -8.36 6.34 1.50
N ALA A 5 -8.88 7.31 2.26
CA ALA A 5 -9.85 7.05 3.32
C ALA A 5 -11.19 6.56 2.76
N ASP A 6 -11.66 7.10 1.63
CA ASP A 6 -12.94 6.72 1.02
C ASP A 6 -12.90 5.30 0.44
N VAL A 7 -11.83 4.94 -0.29
CA VAL A 7 -11.65 3.56 -0.81
C VAL A 7 -11.47 2.56 0.34
N VAL A 8 -10.67 2.91 1.35
CA VAL A 8 -10.48 2.07 2.55
C VAL A 8 -11.79 1.93 3.33
N ALA A 9 -12.63 2.96 3.43
CA ALA A 9 -13.94 2.88 4.08
C ALA A 9 -14.85 1.87 3.37
N THR A 10 -14.95 1.93 2.04
CA THR A 10 -15.74 0.97 1.26
C THR A 10 -15.20 -0.47 1.40
N LEU A 11 -13.88 -0.66 1.42
CA LEU A 11 -13.27 -1.99 1.61
C LEU A 11 -13.46 -2.53 3.04
N ARG A 12 -13.42 -1.67 4.06
CA ARG A 12 -13.71 -2.04 5.46
C ARG A 12 -15.15 -2.53 5.62
N GLU A 13 -16.10 -1.85 4.97
CA GLU A 13 -17.53 -2.18 5.04
C GLU A 13 -17.84 -3.51 4.32
N GLY A 14 -17.23 -3.75 3.15
CA GLY A 14 -17.46 -4.97 2.38
C GLY A 14 -16.81 -6.25 2.94
N ALA A 15 -15.63 -6.13 3.57
CA ALA A 15 -14.82 -7.30 3.98
C ALA A 15 -14.60 -7.43 5.49
N ARG A 16 -15.20 -6.57 6.33
CA ARG A 16 -14.94 -6.47 7.79
C ARG A 16 -13.44 -6.39 8.15
N LEU A 17 -12.62 -5.86 7.24
CA LEU A 17 -11.17 -5.78 7.43
C LEU A 17 -10.83 -4.72 8.48
N ARG A 18 -10.18 -5.12 9.59
CA ARG A 18 -9.53 -4.16 10.49
C ARG A 18 -8.26 -3.65 9.83
N LEU A 19 -8.40 -2.53 9.14
CA LEU A 19 -7.32 -1.75 8.53
C LEU A 19 -6.89 -0.65 9.51
N ASP A 20 -6.27 -1.04 10.62
CA ASP A 20 -5.95 -0.17 11.76
C ASP A 20 -4.65 0.65 11.60
N TYR A 21 -4.12 0.74 10.38
CA TYR A 21 -2.85 1.39 10.05
C TYR A 21 -1.62 0.78 10.74
N SER A 22 -1.71 -0.46 11.23
CA SER A 22 -0.54 -1.21 11.73
C SER A 22 0.22 -1.91 10.58
N ALA A 23 1.52 -2.18 10.75
CA ALA A 23 2.27 -3.03 9.82
C ALA A 23 1.65 -4.44 9.67
N GLN A 24 1.03 -4.97 10.73
CA GLN A 24 0.35 -6.26 10.70
C GLN A 24 -0.87 -6.26 9.77
N SER A 25 -1.58 -5.14 9.64
CA SER A 25 -2.73 -5.02 8.76
C SER A 25 -2.38 -5.25 7.27
N LEU A 26 -1.12 -5.01 6.87
CA LEU A 26 -0.66 -5.20 5.49
C LEU A 26 -0.67 -6.66 5.05
N TRP A 27 -0.53 -7.62 5.97
CA TRP A 27 -0.73 -9.04 5.62
C TRP A 27 -2.14 -9.30 5.11
N ARG A 28 -3.16 -8.66 5.69
CA ARG A 28 -4.54 -8.79 5.22
C ARG A 28 -4.73 -8.14 3.86
N VAL A 29 -4.03 -7.04 3.59
CA VAL A 29 -4.06 -6.37 2.29
C VAL A 29 -3.41 -7.23 1.20
N ASP A 30 -2.23 -7.80 1.46
CA ASP A 30 -1.56 -8.74 0.53
C ASP A 30 -2.49 -9.92 0.21
N ARG A 31 -3.16 -10.48 1.22
CA ARG A 31 -4.14 -11.56 1.07
C ARG A 31 -5.34 -11.16 0.21
N MET A 32 -5.86 -9.94 0.39
CA MET A 32 -6.96 -9.42 -0.41
C MET A 32 -6.57 -9.26 -1.89
N ILE A 33 -5.38 -8.71 -2.16
CA ILE A 33 -4.89 -8.55 -3.55
C ILE A 33 -4.75 -9.93 -4.22
N GLU A 34 -4.22 -10.92 -3.48
CA GLU A 34 -4.12 -12.30 -3.94
C GLU A 34 -5.49 -12.92 -4.26
N GLU A 35 -6.51 -12.66 -3.43
CA GLU A 35 -7.88 -13.13 -3.64
C GLU A 35 -8.50 -12.51 -4.90
N ILE A 36 -8.40 -11.19 -5.08
CA ILE A 36 -8.86 -10.48 -6.28
C ILE A 36 -8.16 -11.02 -7.55
N ARG A 37 -6.85 -11.33 -7.45
CA ARG A 37 -6.10 -11.93 -8.57
C ARG A 37 -6.65 -13.29 -8.96
N ARG A 38 -6.96 -14.14 -7.98
CA ARG A 38 -7.50 -15.50 -8.20
C ARG A 38 -8.89 -15.50 -8.81
N GLU A 39 -9.67 -14.45 -8.58
CA GLU A 39 -10.97 -14.24 -9.23
C GLU A 39 -10.84 -13.93 -10.73
N GLY A 40 -9.63 -13.69 -11.24
CA GLY A 40 -9.39 -13.41 -12.66
C GLY A 40 -9.87 -12.03 -13.09
N THR A 41 -10.00 -11.09 -12.14
CA THR A 41 -10.49 -9.74 -12.41
C THR A 41 -9.55 -9.02 -13.40
N PRO A 42 -10.06 -8.39 -14.47
CA PRO A 42 -9.22 -7.68 -15.42
C PRO A 42 -8.41 -6.56 -14.76
N PRO A 43 -7.13 -6.35 -15.13
CA PRO A 43 -6.26 -5.32 -14.51
C PRO A 43 -6.86 -3.91 -14.50
N ALA A 44 -7.57 -3.53 -15.56
CA ALA A 44 -8.23 -2.22 -15.66
C ALA A 44 -9.38 -2.05 -14.63
N ALA A 45 -10.08 -3.13 -14.28
CA ALA A 45 -11.18 -3.09 -13.32
C ALA A 45 -10.71 -2.98 -11.86
N VAL A 46 -9.46 -3.36 -11.57
CA VAL A 46 -8.87 -3.31 -10.22
C VAL A 46 -8.01 -2.08 -9.97
N GLU A 47 -7.73 -1.26 -10.98
CA GLU A 47 -6.75 -0.18 -10.87
C GLU A 47 -7.05 0.81 -9.74
N THR A 48 -8.32 1.24 -9.62
CA THR A 48 -8.77 2.13 -8.54
C THR A 48 -8.58 1.48 -7.15
N VAL A 49 -8.89 0.18 -7.03
CA VAL A 49 -8.75 -0.57 -5.78
C VAL A 49 -7.28 -0.72 -5.42
N LEU A 50 -6.42 -1.16 -6.35
CA LEU A 50 -4.98 -1.32 -6.12
C LEU A 50 -4.32 0.01 -5.74
N ARG A 51 -4.72 1.11 -6.38
CA ARG A 51 -4.25 2.45 -6.00
C ARG A 51 -4.68 2.81 -4.56
N GLY A 52 -5.90 2.47 -4.15
CA GLY A 52 -6.36 2.67 -2.77
C GLY A 52 -5.61 1.81 -1.75
N LEU A 53 -5.35 0.54 -2.07
CA LEU A 53 -4.60 -0.39 -1.22
C LEU A 53 -3.12 0.01 -1.08
N GLY A 54 -2.50 0.43 -2.19
CA GLY A 54 -1.15 1.00 -2.17
C GLY A 54 -1.09 2.30 -1.36
N ALA A 55 -2.06 3.20 -1.52
CA ALA A 55 -2.13 4.41 -0.71
C ALA A 55 -2.27 4.10 0.79
N TYR A 56 -3.08 3.10 1.15
CA TYR A 56 -3.16 2.61 2.53
C TYR A 56 -1.81 2.09 3.05
N ALA A 57 -1.08 1.32 2.25
CA ALA A 57 0.26 0.86 2.62
C ALA A 57 1.25 2.01 2.81
N GLY A 58 1.21 3.03 1.94
CA GLY A 58 1.99 4.24 2.10
C GLY A 58 1.68 4.97 3.41
N GLU A 59 0.40 5.08 3.78
CA GLU A 59 -0.01 5.67 5.08
C GLU A 59 0.53 4.87 6.28
N VAL A 60 0.58 3.54 6.19
CA VAL A 60 1.21 2.70 7.22
C VAL A 60 2.70 3.04 7.33
N ILE A 61 3.42 3.11 6.21
CA ILE A 61 4.86 3.39 6.21
C ILE A 61 5.16 4.79 6.74
N VAL A 62 4.42 5.81 6.31
CA VAL A 62 4.50 7.19 6.81
C VAL A 62 4.40 7.22 8.33
N ARG A 63 3.41 6.51 8.91
CA ARG A 63 3.22 6.44 10.36
C ARG A 63 4.33 5.68 11.10
N GLN A 64 4.89 4.63 10.50
CA GLN A 64 5.93 3.81 11.11
C GLN A 64 7.31 4.46 11.07
N THR A 65 7.57 5.28 10.05
CA THR A 65 8.93 5.75 9.72
C THR A 65 9.10 7.26 9.80
N GLY A 66 8.01 8.02 9.85
CA GLY A 66 8.05 9.47 9.64
C GLY A 66 8.34 9.87 8.19
N ALA A 67 8.16 8.94 7.22
CA ALA A 67 8.26 9.26 5.80
C ALA A 67 7.25 10.33 5.38
N GLU A 68 7.55 11.02 4.29
CA GLU A 68 6.67 12.03 3.70
C GLU A 68 6.17 11.58 2.34
N TRP A 69 4.92 11.92 2.02
CA TRP A 69 4.41 11.72 0.67
C TRP A 69 5.04 12.72 -0.29
N TRP A 70 5.48 12.22 -1.43
CA TRP A 70 5.99 13.02 -2.53
C TRP A 70 5.19 12.70 -3.78
N ALA A 71 4.52 13.72 -4.32
CA ALA A 71 3.80 13.62 -5.58
C ALA A 71 4.51 14.43 -6.65
N SER A 72 4.93 13.78 -7.72
CA SER A 72 5.47 14.43 -8.93
C SER A 72 4.85 13.76 -10.15
N GLY A 73 4.32 14.55 -11.08
CA GLY A 73 3.79 14.02 -12.35
C GLY A 73 2.60 13.06 -12.24
N GLY A 74 1.89 13.01 -11.10
CA GLY A 74 0.76 12.09 -10.88
C GLY A 74 1.16 10.73 -10.26
N GLU A 75 2.44 10.48 -10.07
CA GLU A 75 2.96 9.36 -9.31
C GLU A 75 3.03 9.72 -7.82
N HIS A 76 2.74 8.75 -6.95
CA HIS A 76 2.64 8.94 -5.51
C HIS A 76 3.71 8.09 -4.83
N TRP A 77 4.84 8.71 -4.54
CA TRP A 77 5.96 8.11 -3.86
C TRP A 77 5.89 8.46 -2.36
N ILE A 78 6.53 7.65 -1.53
CA ILE A 78 6.88 8.03 -0.17
C ILE A 78 8.39 8.15 -0.07
N ARG A 79 8.86 9.18 0.63
CA ARG A 79 10.27 9.40 0.92
C ARG A 79 10.53 9.14 2.39
N THR A 80 11.30 8.11 2.70
CA THR A 80 11.74 7.82 4.07
C THR A 80 12.83 8.81 4.51
N PRO A 81 13.04 9.01 5.84
CA PRO A 81 14.04 9.96 6.35
C PRO A 81 15.48 9.73 5.87
N ASP A 82 15.83 8.48 5.52
CA ASP A 82 17.11 8.12 4.89
C ASP A 82 17.23 8.58 3.41
N GLY A 83 16.18 9.23 2.89
CA GLY A 83 16.12 9.82 1.55
C GLY A 83 15.63 8.87 0.46
N ARG A 84 15.40 7.59 0.75
CA ARG A 84 14.93 6.61 -0.25
C ARG A 84 13.49 6.86 -0.66
N LEU A 85 13.19 6.54 -1.92
CA LEU A 85 11.84 6.62 -2.48
C LEU A 85 11.24 5.23 -2.64
N TRP A 86 9.97 5.13 -2.32
CA TRP A 86 9.19 3.90 -2.44
C TRP A 86 7.86 4.21 -3.12
N ASP A 87 7.42 3.36 -4.04
CA ASP A 87 6.12 3.48 -4.69
C ASP A 87 5.18 2.38 -4.18
N PRO A 88 4.35 2.66 -3.16
CA PRO A 88 3.44 1.65 -2.62
C PRO A 88 2.25 1.36 -3.56
N VAL A 89 1.95 2.24 -4.53
CA VAL A 89 0.91 2.02 -5.54
C VAL A 89 1.41 1.05 -6.60
N ASP A 90 2.65 1.23 -7.07
CA ASP A 90 3.30 0.27 -7.96
C ASP A 90 3.46 -1.09 -7.27
N GLU A 91 3.90 -1.13 -6.01
CA GLU A 91 4.02 -2.38 -5.28
C GLU A 91 2.68 -3.12 -5.14
N ALA A 92 1.55 -2.42 -4.99
CA ALA A 92 0.22 -3.05 -5.01
C ALA A 92 -0.12 -3.68 -6.37
N ARG A 93 0.30 -3.04 -7.47
CA ARG A 93 0.18 -3.61 -8.83
C ARG A 93 1.08 -4.83 -9.00
N ARG A 94 2.29 -4.78 -8.46
CA ARG A 94 3.23 -5.91 -8.45
C ARG A 94 2.71 -7.09 -7.63
N CYS A 95 2.12 -6.85 -6.44
CA CYS A 95 1.38 -7.87 -5.69
C CYS A 95 0.29 -8.54 -6.55
N PHE A 96 -0.51 -7.73 -7.26
CA PHE A 96 -1.57 -8.23 -8.13
C PHE A 96 -1.03 -9.02 -9.33
N ALA A 97 0.14 -8.66 -9.86
CA ALA A 97 0.84 -9.44 -10.87
C ALA A 97 1.50 -10.72 -10.32
N GLY A 98 1.58 -10.87 -8.99
CA GLY A 98 2.22 -12.00 -8.31
C GLY A 98 3.70 -11.85 -8.02
N ASP A 99 4.24 -10.63 -8.14
CA ASP A 99 5.65 -10.30 -7.89
C ASP A 99 5.80 -9.11 -6.92
N GLY A 100 5.16 -9.17 -5.75
CA GLY A 100 5.27 -8.11 -4.75
C GLY A 100 4.66 -8.45 -3.40
N SER A 101 4.97 -7.64 -2.38
CA SER A 101 4.33 -7.68 -1.06
C SER A 101 4.40 -6.31 -0.40
N LEU A 102 3.24 -5.73 -0.10
CA LEU A 102 3.14 -4.47 0.64
C LEU A 102 3.73 -4.62 2.05
N ARG A 103 3.61 -5.82 2.65
CA ARG A 103 4.26 -6.12 3.93
C ARG A 103 5.79 -6.10 3.82
N LEU A 104 6.37 -6.66 2.75
CA LEU A 104 7.82 -6.64 2.54
C LEU A 104 8.31 -5.23 2.24
N LEU A 105 7.61 -4.48 1.38
CA LEU A 105 7.89 -3.07 1.14
C LEU A 105 7.91 -2.28 2.46
N CYS A 106 6.90 -2.44 3.31
CA CYS A 106 6.85 -1.76 4.60
C CYS A 106 7.99 -2.17 5.53
N ARG A 107 8.37 -3.45 5.56
CA ARG A 107 9.51 -3.93 6.34
C ARG A 107 10.79 -3.28 5.86
N ASP A 108 11.05 -3.31 4.56
CA ASP A 108 12.30 -2.82 3.98
C ASP A 108 12.42 -1.30 4.10
N ALA A 109 11.30 -0.56 3.96
CA ALA A 109 11.24 0.87 4.25
C ALA A 109 11.49 1.20 5.73
N THR A 110 11.05 0.34 6.65
CA THR A 110 11.27 0.51 8.10
C THR A 110 12.68 0.14 8.53
N ASP A 111 13.30 -0.85 7.88
CA ASP A 111 14.67 -1.26 8.19
C ASP A 111 15.70 -0.27 7.63
N GLY A 112 15.40 0.38 6.50
CA GLY A 112 16.23 1.45 5.93
C GLY A 112 16.43 2.64 6.87
N THR A 113 15.42 2.99 7.67
CA THR A 113 15.48 4.13 8.61
C THR A 113 16.18 3.82 9.92
N ARG A 114 16.46 2.54 10.23
CA ARG A 114 17.16 2.13 11.46
C ARG A 114 18.69 2.20 11.36
N ARG A 115 19.24 2.50 10.17
CA ARG A 115 20.69 2.66 10.01
C ARG A 115 21.12 4.10 10.38
N PRO A 116 22.07 4.27 11.31
CA PRO A 116 22.63 5.58 11.66
C PRO A 116 23.51 6.14 10.53
#